data_AF-A0AAV6LLZ9-F1
#
_entry.id   AF-A0AAV6LLZ9-F1
#
_cell.length_a   1.000
_cell.length_b   1.000
_cell.length_c   1.000
_cell.angle_alpha   90.00
_cell.angle_beta   90.00
_cell.angle_gamma   90.00
#
_symmetry.space_group_name_H-M   'P 1'
#
loop_
_entity.id
_entity.type
_entity.pdbx_description
1 polymer ?
#
loop_
_entity_poly.entity_id
_entity_poly.type
_entity_poly.pdbx_seq_one_letter_code
_entity_poly.pdbx_strand_id
1 'polypeptide(L)'
;MICSIVATSAGNFYQDFDITWGDGRAKILNNGDLLTLLLDKTSGSGFQSKDQYLFGKIDMQLKLVPGNSAGTVTAYYVRTS
;
A
#
# COMPACT_ATOMS: atom_id res chain seq x y z
N MET A 1 9.10 25.46 24.63
CA MET A 1 8.89 24.68 23.39
C MET A 1 8.81 23.22 23.79
N ILE A 2 7.60 22.67 23.87
CA ILE A 2 7.39 21.26 24.26
C ILE A 2 7.37 20.46 22.97
N CYS A 3 8.38 19.63 22.74
CA CYS A 3 8.41 18.72 21.61
C CYS A 3 7.61 17.48 22.00
N SER A 4 6.36 17.38 21.53
CA SER A 4 5.55 16.17 21.72
C SER A 4 6.20 15.03 20.95
N ILE A 5 6.65 14.00 21.66
CA ILE A 5 7.02 12.71 21.09
C ILE A 5 5.75 12.07 20.51
N VAL A 6 5.57 12.20 19.19
CA VAL A 6 4.54 11.46 18.47
C VAL A 6 5.02 10.01 18.41
N ALA A 7 4.37 9.14 19.18
CA ALA A 7 4.57 7.71 19.03
C ALA A 7 4.15 7.31 17.60
N THR A 8 5.11 6.90 16.77
CA THR A 8 4.81 6.38 15.44
C THR A 8 4.31 4.95 15.61
N SER A 9 3.00 4.75 15.73
CA SER A 9 2.44 3.42 15.54
C SER A 9 2.65 3.02 14.09
N ALA A 10 3.32 1.90 13.84
CA ALA A 10 3.33 1.31 12.51
C ALA A 10 1.87 1.02 12.11
N GLY A 11 1.44 1.55 10.96
CA GLY A 11 0.10 1.31 10.42
C GLY A 11 -0.11 -0.17 10.11
N ASN A 12 -1.36 -0.62 10.09
CA ASN A 12 -1.70 -2.02 9.84
C ASN A 12 -2.57 -2.12 8.59
N PHE A 13 -2.09 -2.84 7.57
CA PHE A 13 -2.78 -2.94 6.29
C PHE A 13 -4.17 -3.56 6.39
N TYR A 14 -4.45 -4.45 7.35
CA TYR A 14 -5.80 -4.98 7.55
C TYR A 14 -6.77 -3.92 8.07
N GLN A 15 -6.26 -2.96 8.84
CA GLN A 15 -7.08 -1.90 9.40
C GLN A 15 -7.36 -0.82 8.36
N ASP A 16 -6.33 -0.39 7.63
CA ASP A 16 -6.34 0.87 6.89
C ASP A 16 -6.69 0.73 5.40
N PHE A 17 -6.53 -0.47 4.81
CA PHE A 17 -6.66 -0.69 3.37
C PHE A 17 -7.48 -1.93 3.01
N ASP A 18 -8.14 -1.88 1.86
CA ASP A 18 -8.78 -3.01 1.21
C ASP A 18 -8.05 -3.40 -0.08
N ILE A 19 -7.97 -4.69 -0.37
CA ILE A 19 -7.53 -5.20 -1.67
C ILE A 19 -8.71 -5.06 -2.65
N THR A 20 -8.54 -4.25 -3.69
CA THR A 20 -9.63 -3.93 -4.63
C THR A 20 -9.64 -4.85 -5.85
N TRP A 21 -8.49 -5.39 -6.25
CA TRP A 21 -8.38 -6.34 -7.35
C TRP A 21 -7.08 -7.14 -7.24
N GLY A 22 -7.05 -8.29 -7.94
CA GLY A 22 -5.83 -9.09 -8.08
C GLY A 22 -6.03 -10.59 -7.99
N ASP A 23 -7.19 -11.09 -7.58
CA ASP A 23 -7.49 -12.53 -7.60
C ASP A 23 -6.36 -13.36 -6.94
N GLY A 24 -6.02 -13.03 -5.70
CA GLY A 24 -4.92 -13.66 -4.94
C GLY A 24 -3.51 -13.12 -5.22
N ARG A 25 -3.35 -12.17 -6.16
CA ARG A 25 -2.08 -11.47 -6.47
C ARG A 25 -1.81 -10.25 -5.60
N ALA A 26 -2.68 -9.96 -4.65
CA ALA A 26 -2.40 -9.06 -3.54
C ALA A 26 -2.59 -9.84 -2.24
N LYS A 27 -1.64 -9.73 -1.32
CA LYS A 27 -1.68 -10.42 -0.03
C LYS A 27 -1.14 -9.54 1.07
N ILE A 28 -1.89 -9.45 2.16
CA ILE A 28 -1.43 -8.90 3.42
C ILE A 28 -0.86 -10.05 4.24
N LEU A 29 0.38 -9.88 4.72
CA LEU A 29 1.19 -10.85 5.44
C LEU A 29 1.65 -10.24 6.77
N ASN A 30 2.33 -11.05 7.60
CA ASN A 30 2.95 -10.61 8.86
C ASN A 30 1.95 -9.85 9.76
N ASN A 31 0.76 -10.42 9.94
CA ASN A 31 -0.30 -9.83 10.78
C ASN A 31 -0.69 -8.38 10.42
N GLY A 32 -0.53 -7.99 9.15
CA GLY A 32 -0.91 -6.65 8.67
C GLY A 32 0.27 -5.71 8.42
N ASP A 33 1.50 -6.15 8.64
CA ASP A 33 2.68 -5.28 8.51
C ASP A 33 3.23 -5.22 7.08
N LEU A 34 2.86 -6.17 6.22
CA LEU A 34 3.40 -6.27 4.86
C LEU A 34 2.30 -6.52 3.83
N LEU A 35 2.16 -5.60 2.88
CA LEU A 35 1.35 -5.79 1.68
C LEU A 35 2.26 -6.17 0.51
N THR A 36 1.93 -7.26 -0.17
CA THR A 36 2.60 -7.71 -1.39
C THR A 36 1.66 -7.60 -2.58
N LEU A 37 2.18 -7.09 -3.70
CA LEU A 37 1.49 -7.04 -4.99
C LEU A 37 2.29 -7.84 -6.01
N LEU A 38 1.57 -8.56 -6.88
CA LEU A 38 2.11 -9.37 -7.95
C LEU A 38 1.44 -8.97 -9.27
N LEU A 39 2.25 -8.87 -10.31
CA LEU A 39 1.83 -8.73 -11.69
C LEU A 39 2.29 -9.96 -12.46
N ASP A 40 1.37 -10.60 -13.15
CA ASP A 40 1.66 -11.67 -14.11
C ASP A 40 0.98 -11.38 -15.46
N LYS A 41 1.05 -12.34 -16.38
CA LYS A 41 0.45 -12.20 -17.72
C LYS A 41 -1.07 -12.13 -17.71
N THR A 42 -1.71 -12.59 -16.64
CA THR A 42 -3.16 -12.64 -16.52
C THR A 42 -3.70 -11.35 -15.92
N SER A 43 -3.06 -10.82 -14.87
CA SER A 43 -3.53 -9.63 -14.17
C SER A 43 -2.42 -9.01 -13.31
N GLY A 44 -2.58 -7.71 -12.99
CA GLY A 44 -1.92 -7.09 -11.84
C GLY A 44 -2.74 -7.26 -10.57
N SER A 45 -2.48 -6.37 -9.60
CA SER A 45 -3.25 -6.26 -8.36
C SER A 45 -3.17 -4.84 -7.78
N GLY A 46 -4.03 -4.56 -6.80
CA GLY A 46 -4.07 -3.25 -6.17
C GLY A 46 -4.92 -3.19 -4.92
N PHE A 47 -4.80 -2.07 -4.24
CA PHE A 47 -5.41 -1.79 -2.95
C PHE A 47 -5.86 -0.34 -2.89
N GLN A 48 -6.74 -0.02 -1.95
CA GLN A 48 -7.27 1.32 -1.72
C GLN A 48 -7.47 1.54 -0.22
N SER A 49 -7.32 2.79 0.24
CA SER A 49 -7.68 3.13 1.62
C SER A 49 -9.18 2.95 1.84
N LYS A 50 -9.55 2.46 3.03
CA LYS A 50 -10.97 2.33 3.39
C LYS A 50 -11.66 3.70 3.51
N ASP A 51 -10.90 4.67 4.02
CA ASP A 51 -11.37 6.03 4.22
C ASP A 51 -10.87 6.98 3.13
N GLN A 52 -11.61 8.08 2.97
CA GLN A 52 -11.22 9.21 2.14
C GLN A 52 -10.68 10.34 3.02
N TYR A 53 -9.67 11.05 2.51
CA TYR A 53 -8.98 12.09 3.25
C TYR A 53 -8.99 13.40 2.46
N LEU A 54 -9.36 14.50 3.12
CA LEU A 54 -9.27 15.84 2.54
C LEU A 54 -7.85 16.42 2.70
N PHE A 55 -7.24 16.17 3.86
CA PHE A 55 -5.87 16.55 4.19
C PHE A 55 -5.21 15.44 5.00
N GLY A 56 -3.89 15.27 4.86
CA GLY A 56 -3.15 14.29 5.64
C GLY A 56 -1.72 14.14 5.16
N LYS A 57 -0.93 13.41 5.95
CA LYS A 57 0.38 12.90 5.55
C LYS A 57 0.22 11.40 5.38
N ILE A 58 0.55 10.89 4.20
CA ILE A 58 0.49 9.45 3.92
C ILE A 58 1.91 9.02 3.56
N ASP A 59 2.49 8.22 4.45
CA ASP A 59 3.84 7.68 4.29
C ASP A 59 3.75 6.16 4.08
N MET A 60 4.51 5.63 3.12
CA MET A 60 4.59 4.20 2.86
C MET A 60 6.03 3.79 2.54
N GLN A 61 6.49 2.70 3.15
CA GLN A 61 7.74 2.06 2.76
C GLN A 61 7.49 1.13 1.59
N LEU A 62 8.19 1.35 0.48
CA LEU A 62 8.01 0.59 -0.76
C LEU A 62 9.31 -0.15 -1.11
N LYS A 63 9.17 -1.45 -1.36
CA LYS A 63 10.21 -2.27 -1.98
C LYS A 63 9.76 -2.65 -3.39
N LEU A 64 10.48 -2.17 -4.39
CA LEU A 64 10.15 -2.39 -5.80
C LEU A 64 10.59 -3.78 -6.29
N VAL A 65 10.03 -4.18 -7.44
CA VAL A 65 10.34 -5.45 -8.10
C VAL A 65 11.83 -5.50 -8.45
N PRO A 66 12.55 -6.57 -8.09
CA PRO A 66 13.97 -6.70 -8.43
C PRO A 66 14.18 -7.20 -9.86
N GLY A 67 15.36 -6.94 -10.42
CA GLY A 67 15.78 -7.49 -11.72
C GLY A 67 15.18 -6.74 -12.92
N ASN A 68 14.87 -7.47 -14.00
CA ASN A 68 14.25 -6.86 -15.18
C ASN A 68 12.75 -6.61 -14.93
N SER A 69 12.39 -5.34 -14.84
CA SER A 69 11.01 -4.88 -14.67
C SER A 69 10.57 -3.95 -15.79
N ALA A 70 11.15 -4.08 -16.99
CA ALA A 70 10.79 -3.27 -18.14
C ALA A 70 9.28 -3.34 -18.42
N GLY A 71 8.65 -2.17 -18.57
CA GLY A 71 7.21 -2.06 -18.81
C GLY A 71 6.31 -2.28 -17.59
N THR A 72 6.86 -2.53 -16.41
CA THR A 72 6.07 -2.63 -15.16
C THR A 72 5.96 -1.27 -14.48
N VAL A 73 4.78 -0.98 -13.93
CA VAL A 73 4.54 0.23 -13.14
C VAL A 73 4.06 -0.19 -11.75
N THR A 74 4.74 0.30 -10.71
CA THR A 74 4.24 0.29 -9.33
C THR A 74 3.78 1.71 -8.99
N ALA A 75 2.49 1.89 -8.75
CA ALA A 75 1.89 3.19 -8.48
C ALA A 75 1.40 3.29 -7.03
N TYR A 76 1.72 4.39 -6.38
CA TYR A 76 1.19 4.80 -5.09
C TYR A 76 0.78 6.26 -5.21
N TYR A 77 -0.51 6.53 -5.10
CA TYR A 77 -1.08 7.85 -5.43
C TYR A 77 -2.38 8.09 -4.66
N VAL A 78 -2.79 9.36 -4.62
CA VAL A 78 -4.09 9.81 -4.10
C VAL A 78 -4.94 10.26 -5.27
N ARG A 79 -6.22 9.91 -5.26
CA ARG A 79 -7.20 10.44 -6.21
C ARG A 79 -8.48 10.84 -5.49
N THR A 80 -9.15 11.86 -6.03
CA THR A 80 -10.54 12.18 -5.67
C THR A 80 -11.47 11.21 -6.41
N SER A 81 -12.65 10.97 -5.83
CA SER A 81 -13.73 10.27 -6.53
C SER A 81 -14.22 11.09 -7.72
#